data_AF-A0A925DUZ9-F1
#
_entry.id   AF-A0A925DUZ9-F1
#
_cell.length_a   1.000
_cell.length_b   1.000
_cell.length_c   1.000
_cell.angle_alpha   90.00
_cell.angle_beta   90.00
_cell.angle_gamma   90.00
#
_symmetry.space_group_name_H-M   'P 1'
#
loop_
_entity.id
_entity.type
_entity.pdbx_description
1 polymer ?
#
loop_
_entity_poly.entity_id
_entity_poly.type
_entity_poly.pdbx_seq_one_letter_code
_entity_poly.pdbx_strand_id
1 'polypeptide(L)'
;MMKKILLAALVLITVNAQAQLNNSWIDYSKTYYKFSLAKDTLCRIPQSVLASVGLTAVNADHFQLWRNGQQVRLYTTVVNAPLGISDYLEFFGQKNDGLPDKQLYRNPDFQLNEEYSLETDTASYFLTVNPTGGNLRYAAATNTAP
;
A
#
# COMPACT_ATOMS: atom_id res chain seq x y z
N MET A 1 -32.89 -22.19 -33.14
CA MET A 1 -31.56 -21.52 -33.21
C MET A 1 -31.29 -20.66 -31.97
N MET A 2 -32.24 -19.82 -31.54
CA MET A 2 -32.09 -18.92 -30.35
C MET A 2 -31.77 -19.63 -29.02
N LYS A 3 -32.34 -20.82 -28.74
CA LYS A 3 -32.02 -21.58 -27.51
C LYS A 3 -30.55 -21.99 -27.40
N LYS A 4 -29.89 -22.29 -28.52
CA LYS A 4 -28.46 -22.68 -28.53
C LYS A 4 -27.56 -21.46 -28.27
N ILE A 5 -27.97 -20.28 -28.77
CA ILE A 5 -27.29 -19.01 -28.53
C ILE A 5 -27.44 -18.61 -27.05
N LEU A 6 -28.64 -18.75 -26.49
CA LEU A 6 -28.90 -18.47 -25.07
C LEU A 6 -28.08 -19.38 -24.15
N LEU A 7 -27.97 -20.68 -24.49
CA LEU A 7 -27.18 -21.63 -23.71
C LEU A 7 -25.67 -21.30 -23.75
N ALA A 8 -25.15 -20.93 -24.92
CA ALA A 8 -23.76 -20.53 -25.07
C ALA A 8 -23.46 -19.22 -24.30
N ALA A 9 -24.37 -18.25 -24.34
CA ALA A 9 -24.26 -17.03 -23.55
C ALA A 9 -24.28 -17.32 -22.05
N LEU A 10 -25.15 -18.21 -21.58
CA LEU A 10 -25.24 -18.59 -20.16
C LEU A 10 -23.95 -19.26 -19.66
N VAL A 11 -23.32 -20.11 -20.48
CA VAL A 11 -22.03 -20.75 -20.14
C VAL A 11 -20.90 -19.73 -20.03
N LEU A 12 -20.85 -18.74 -20.93
CA LEU A 12 -19.82 -17.68 -20.91
C LEU A 12 -19.94 -16.77 -19.67
N ILE A 13 -21.14 -16.59 -19.11
CA ILE A 13 -21.36 -15.77 -17.90
C ILE A 13 -20.93 -16.52 -16.63
N THR A 14 -20.78 -17.84 -16.66
CA THR A 14 -20.38 -18.64 -15.48
C THR A 14 -18.87 -18.69 -15.24
N VAL A 15 -18.06 -18.23 -16.19
CA VAL A 15 -16.59 -18.29 -16.09
C VAL A 15 -16.05 -16.98 -15.52
N ASN A 16 -16.18 -16.80 -14.20
CA ASN A 16 -15.46 -15.75 -13.49
C ASN A 16 -14.00 -16.21 -13.27
N ALA A 17 -13.11 -15.89 -14.20
CA ALA A 17 -11.68 -16.08 -14.03
C ALA A 17 -11.11 -14.95 -13.15
N GLN A 18 -10.82 -15.24 -11.89
CA GLN A 18 -10.08 -14.35 -10.99
C GLN A 18 -8.58 -14.64 -11.16
N ALA A 19 -7.93 -13.97 -12.11
CA ALA A 19 -6.50 -14.13 -12.40
C ALA A 19 -5.67 -12.91 -11.97
N GLN A 20 -6.09 -12.20 -10.91
CA GLN A 20 -5.32 -11.07 -10.43
C GLN A 20 -4.14 -11.60 -9.62
N LEU A 21 -2.96 -11.50 -10.22
CA LEU A 21 -1.71 -11.87 -9.57
C LEU A 21 -1.48 -10.96 -8.35
N ASN A 22 -0.99 -11.53 -7.25
CA ASN A 22 -0.68 -10.78 -6.01
C ASN A 22 0.34 -9.64 -6.22
N ASN A 23 1.01 -9.58 -7.37
CA ASN A 23 1.96 -8.54 -7.75
C ASN A 23 1.34 -7.42 -8.61
N SER A 24 0.01 -7.38 -8.80
CA SER A 24 -0.65 -6.40 -9.69
C SER A 24 -0.44 -4.92 -9.28
N TRP A 25 0.00 -4.69 -8.04
CA TRP A 25 0.32 -3.36 -7.52
C TRP A 25 1.73 -2.87 -7.90
N ILE A 26 2.58 -3.76 -8.43
CA ILE A 26 3.96 -3.46 -8.80
C ILE A 26 3.98 -2.90 -10.22
N ASP A 27 4.45 -1.66 -10.34
CA ASP A 27 4.80 -1.06 -11.61
C ASP A 27 6.30 -1.23 -11.84
N TYR A 28 6.66 -2.16 -12.72
CA TYR A 28 8.06 -2.52 -12.99
C TYR A 28 8.90 -1.40 -13.61
N SER A 29 8.28 -0.29 -14.04
CA SER A 29 9.00 0.91 -14.49
C SER A 29 9.47 1.81 -13.35
N LYS A 30 8.98 1.57 -12.12
CA LYS A 30 9.25 2.40 -10.94
C LYS A 30 10.29 1.77 -10.03
N THR A 31 11.04 2.63 -9.35
CA THR A 31 11.92 2.24 -8.24
C THR A 31 11.14 2.16 -6.94
N TYR A 32 11.35 1.09 -6.18
CA TYR A 32 10.75 0.88 -4.86
C TYR A 32 11.84 0.80 -3.79
N TYR A 33 11.75 1.65 -2.79
CA TYR A 33 12.65 1.70 -1.65
C TYR A 33 12.03 0.91 -0.50
N LYS A 34 12.58 -0.28 -0.24
CA LYS A 34 12.09 -1.18 0.81
C LYS A 34 12.66 -0.78 2.18
N PHE A 35 11.80 -0.76 3.19
CA PHE A 35 12.20 -0.70 4.59
C PHE A 35 11.25 -1.53 5.45
N SER A 36 11.64 -1.77 6.71
CA SER A 36 10.97 -2.70 7.60
C SER A 36 10.51 -2.04 8.89
N LEU A 37 9.37 -2.52 9.42
CA LEU A 37 8.80 -2.04 10.67
C LEU A 37 8.31 -3.22 11.52
N ALA A 38 8.71 -3.26 12.79
CA ALA A 38 8.41 -4.36 13.71
C ALA A 38 7.35 -4.02 14.77
N LYS A 39 6.79 -2.79 14.74
CA LYS A 39 5.81 -2.33 15.74
C LYS A 39 4.83 -1.33 15.15
N ASP A 40 3.63 -1.30 15.71
CA ASP A 40 2.64 -0.28 15.41
C ASP A 40 3.09 1.05 15.99
N THR A 41 3.31 2.05 15.12
CA THR A 41 3.79 3.35 15.56
C THR A 41 3.61 4.42 14.48
N LEU A 42 3.49 5.67 14.93
CA LEU A 42 3.58 6.81 14.04
C LEU A 42 5.03 6.96 13.55
N CYS A 43 5.22 6.82 12.25
CA CYS A 43 6.53 6.80 11.61
C CYS A 43 6.76 8.09 10.83
N ARG A 44 7.99 8.62 10.90
CA ARG A 44 8.44 9.75 10.09
C ARG A 44 9.62 9.35 9.22
N ILE A 45 9.56 9.71 7.94
CA ILE A 45 10.68 9.66 7.02
C ILE A 45 11.16 11.10 6.84
N PRO A 46 12.25 11.51 7.51
CA PRO A 46 12.76 12.86 7.40
C PRO A 46 13.37 13.10 6.01
N GLN A 47 13.41 14.35 5.57
CA GLN A 47 13.98 14.73 4.28
C GLN A 47 15.42 14.22 4.09
N SER A 48 16.23 14.16 5.15
CA SER A 48 17.60 13.65 5.11
C SER A 48 17.70 12.19 4.65
N VAL A 49 16.71 11.35 4.99
CA VAL A 49 16.65 9.95 4.53
C VAL A 49 16.29 9.88 3.04
N LEU A 50 15.43 10.79 2.56
CA LEU A 50 15.11 10.88 1.14
C LEU A 50 16.29 11.42 0.33
N ALA A 51 17.05 12.35 0.90
CA ALA A 51 18.25 12.90 0.29
C ALA A 51 19.35 11.84 0.13
N SER A 52 19.53 10.94 1.11
CA SER A 52 20.54 9.88 1.03
C SER A 52 20.28 8.87 -0.11
N VAL A 53 19.05 8.80 -0.60
CA VAL A 53 18.64 7.95 -1.74
C VAL A 53 18.33 8.75 -3.01
N GLY A 54 18.70 10.04 -3.05
CA GLY A 54 18.61 10.88 -4.25
C GLY A 54 17.21 11.44 -4.57
N LEU A 55 16.29 11.48 -3.60
CA LEU A 55 14.89 11.89 -3.80
C LEU A 55 14.62 13.35 -3.39
N THR A 56 15.65 14.18 -3.27
CA THR A 56 15.52 15.58 -2.80
C THR A 56 14.66 16.47 -3.69
N ALA A 57 14.69 16.26 -5.02
CA ALA A 57 13.95 17.10 -5.97
C ALA A 57 12.49 16.65 -6.19
N VAL A 58 12.08 15.54 -5.56
CA VAL A 58 10.73 14.99 -5.74
C VAL A 58 9.73 15.81 -4.93
N ASN A 59 8.66 16.24 -5.59
CA ASN A 59 7.53 16.88 -4.94
C ASN A 59 6.91 15.92 -3.90
N ALA A 60 6.64 16.43 -2.69
CA ALA A 60 6.09 15.65 -1.59
C ALA A 60 4.79 14.91 -1.96
N ASP A 61 3.98 15.48 -2.86
CA ASP A 61 2.71 14.88 -3.30
C ASP A 61 2.89 13.68 -4.22
N HIS A 62 4.07 13.48 -4.78
CA HIS A 62 4.36 12.34 -5.66
C HIS A 62 4.73 11.08 -4.87
N PHE A 63 5.05 11.17 -3.58
CA PHE A 63 5.40 9.98 -2.82
C PHE A 63 4.20 9.05 -2.62
N GLN A 64 4.44 7.77 -2.79
CA GLN A 64 3.45 6.71 -2.62
C GLN A 64 4.06 5.60 -1.77
N LEU A 65 3.35 5.17 -0.74
CA LEU A 65 3.78 4.13 0.18
C LEU A 65 2.89 2.89 0.01
N TRP A 66 3.51 1.72 -0.02
CA TRP A 66 2.83 0.44 -0.19
C TRP A 66 3.17 -0.53 0.95
N ARG A 67 2.16 -1.29 1.39
CA ARG A 67 2.28 -2.45 2.29
C ARG A 67 1.30 -3.52 1.82
N ASN A 68 1.75 -4.77 1.71
CA ASN A 68 0.89 -5.92 1.33
C ASN A 68 0.02 -5.66 0.08
N GLY A 69 0.58 -4.97 -0.91
CA GLY A 69 -0.10 -4.63 -2.16
C GLY A 69 -1.19 -3.56 -2.06
N GLN A 70 -1.32 -2.91 -0.90
CA GLN A 70 -2.24 -1.81 -0.67
C GLN A 70 -1.48 -0.51 -0.41
N GLN A 71 -2.01 0.60 -0.94
CA GLN A 71 -1.43 1.90 -0.71
C GLN A 71 -1.72 2.37 0.73
N VAL A 72 -0.69 2.86 1.40
CA VAL A 72 -0.76 3.44 2.75
C VAL A 72 -0.90 4.96 2.61
N ARG A 73 -1.79 5.56 3.41
CA ARG A 73 -1.96 7.02 3.47
C ARG A 73 -0.70 7.68 4.04
N LEU A 74 -0.28 8.76 3.40
CA LEU A 74 0.82 9.60 3.86
C LEU A 74 0.30 10.97 4.29
N TYR A 75 0.95 11.56 5.27
CA TYR A 75 0.96 12.98 5.54
C TYR A 75 2.27 13.56 5.02
N THR A 76 2.19 14.75 4.44
CA THR A 76 3.34 15.53 3.96
C THR A 76 3.29 16.90 4.63
N THR A 77 4.42 17.38 5.13
CA THR A 77 4.47 18.72 5.77
C THR A 77 4.29 19.86 4.77
N VAL A 78 4.62 19.61 3.50
CA VAL A 78 4.44 20.54 2.38
C VAL A 78 3.53 19.92 1.31
N VAL A 79 2.94 20.79 0.50
CA VAL A 79 2.08 20.44 -0.64
C VAL A 79 2.59 21.18 -1.87
N ASN A 80 2.60 20.50 -3.00
CA ASN A 80 3.05 20.94 -4.31
C ASN A 80 4.50 21.45 -4.36
N ALA A 81 5.37 20.95 -3.47
CA ALA A 81 6.77 21.34 -3.39
C ALA A 81 7.65 20.16 -2.92
N PRO A 82 8.95 20.15 -3.27
CA PRO A 82 9.92 19.28 -2.62
C PRO A 82 10.03 19.59 -1.11
N LEU A 83 10.38 18.57 -0.33
CA LEU A 83 10.58 18.71 1.12
C LEU A 83 11.84 19.56 1.41
N GLY A 84 11.72 20.53 2.31
CA GLY A 84 12.82 21.26 2.91
C GLY A 84 13.53 20.49 4.03
N ILE A 85 14.55 21.10 4.63
CA ILE A 85 15.45 20.43 5.59
C ILE A 85 14.70 19.95 6.85
N SER A 86 13.68 20.68 7.31
CA SER A 86 12.89 20.35 8.49
C SER A 86 11.61 19.54 8.17
N ASP A 87 11.39 19.23 6.90
CA ASP A 87 10.18 18.57 6.42
C ASP A 87 10.30 17.04 6.44
N TYR A 88 9.15 16.37 6.41
CA TYR A 88 9.08 14.91 6.49
C TYR A 88 7.80 14.35 5.85
N LEU A 89 7.86 13.06 5.56
CA LEU A 89 6.67 12.23 5.32
C LEU A 89 6.30 11.57 6.65
N GLU A 90 5.01 11.48 6.95
CA GLU A 90 4.51 10.80 8.14
C GLU A 90 3.41 9.80 7.77
N PHE A 91 3.37 8.67 8.47
CA PHE A 91 2.33 7.67 8.29
C PHE A 91 2.18 6.84 9.56
N PHE A 92 0.99 6.26 9.74
CA PHE A 92 0.79 5.26 10.77
C PHE A 92 1.29 3.91 10.25
N GLY A 93 2.44 3.48 10.77
CA GLY A 93 3.02 2.20 10.45
C GLY A 93 2.45 1.10 11.34
N GLN A 94 2.09 -0.01 10.73
CA GLN A 94 1.65 -1.25 11.36
C GLN A 94 2.71 -2.35 11.21
N LYS A 95 2.92 -3.15 12.27
CA LYS A 95 3.70 -4.40 12.25
C LYS A 95 3.07 -5.42 11.29
N ASN A 96 3.73 -6.55 11.06
CA ASN A 96 3.11 -7.57 10.22
C ASN A 96 1.94 -8.23 10.96
N ASP A 97 0.89 -8.52 10.20
CA ASP A 97 -0.29 -9.26 10.67
C ASP A 97 -0.40 -10.57 9.89
N GLY A 98 -1.21 -11.50 10.38
CA GLY A 98 -1.43 -12.79 9.76
C GLY A 98 -2.48 -12.79 8.64
N LEU A 99 -3.08 -11.64 8.29
CA LEU A 99 -4.12 -11.59 7.25
C LEU A 99 -3.71 -12.19 5.90
N PRO A 100 -2.46 -11.99 5.41
CA PRO A 100 -2.00 -12.63 4.17
C PRO A 100 -1.98 -14.16 4.24
N ASP A 101 -1.84 -14.73 5.43
CA ASP A 101 -1.69 -16.18 5.63
C ASP A 101 -3.01 -16.94 5.41
N LYS A 102 -4.16 -16.25 5.34
CA LYS A 102 -5.48 -16.85 5.05
C LYS A 102 -5.46 -17.75 3.81
N GLN A 103 -4.69 -17.37 2.79
CA GLN A 103 -4.57 -18.13 1.54
C GLN A 103 -3.82 -19.45 1.68
N LEU A 104 -3.06 -19.64 2.78
CA LEU A 104 -2.34 -20.87 3.09
C LEU A 104 -3.24 -21.95 3.72
N TYR A 105 -4.43 -21.56 4.20
CA TYR A 105 -5.40 -22.48 4.79
C TYR A 105 -6.37 -23.01 3.75
N ARG A 106 -6.72 -24.30 3.85
CA ARG A 106 -7.75 -24.93 2.98
C ARG A 106 -9.12 -24.26 3.14
N ASN A 107 -9.45 -23.85 4.36
CA ASN A 107 -10.58 -22.98 4.67
C ASN A 107 -10.01 -21.77 5.44
N PRO A 108 -10.19 -20.53 4.98
CA PRO A 108 -9.77 -19.33 5.70
C PRO A 108 -10.26 -19.27 7.16
N ASP A 109 -11.43 -19.86 7.47
CA ASP A 109 -11.96 -19.93 8.83
C ASP A 109 -11.11 -20.79 9.78
N PHE A 110 -10.17 -21.57 9.26
CA PHE A 110 -9.25 -22.37 10.07
C PHE A 110 -8.07 -21.56 10.60
N GLN A 111 -7.92 -20.31 10.19
CA GLN A 111 -6.93 -19.42 10.78
C GLN A 111 -7.42 -18.93 12.15
N LEU A 112 -6.86 -19.51 13.22
CA LEU A 112 -7.24 -19.16 14.60
C LEU A 112 -6.72 -17.79 15.04
N ASN A 113 -5.69 -17.26 14.40
CA ASN A 113 -5.05 -16.00 14.78
C ASN A 113 -4.65 -15.18 13.55
N GLU A 114 -5.17 -13.95 13.46
CA GLU A 114 -4.87 -12.99 12.40
C GLU A 114 -3.90 -11.89 12.86
N GLU A 115 -3.58 -11.84 14.15
CA GLU A 115 -2.74 -10.79 14.77
C GLU A 115 -1.24 -11.02 14.54
N TYR A 116 -0.85 -12.27 14.30
CA TYR A 116 0.53 -12.68 14.06
C TYR A 116 0.62 -13.48 12.77
N SER A 117 1.68 -13.21 12.00
CA SER A 117 1.97 -13.99 10.80
C SER A 117 2.70 -15.28 11.16
N LEU A 118 2.52 -16.30 10.34
CA LEU A 118 3.26 -17.56 10.41
C LEU A 118 4.75 -17.41 10.05
N GLU A 119 5.10 -16.36 9.31
CA GLU A 119 6.45 -16.17 8.76
C GLU A 119 7.27 -15.14 9.54
N THR A 120 6.71 -13.96 9.82
CA THR A 120 7.43 -12.88 10.50
C THR A 120 6.52 -11.82 11.09
N ASP A 121 6.91 -11.22 12.21
CA ASP A 121 6.21 -10.06 12.80
C ASP A 121 6.64 -8.72 12.16
N THR A 122 7.65 -8.73 11.27
CA THR A 122 8.20 -7.52 10.67
C THR A 122 7.55 -7.21 9.32
N ALA A 123 6.81 -6.10 9.25
CA ALA A 123 6.19 -5.64 8.02
C ALA A 123 7.23 -5.06 7.06
N SER A 124 7.01 -5.26 5.76
CA SER A 124 7.78 -4.62 4.69
C SER A 124 6.95 -3.51 4.05
N TYR A 125 7.55 -2.32 3.99
CA TYR A 125 7.00 -1.16 3.31
C TYR A 125 7.84 -0.82 2.10
N PHE A 126 7.19 -0.28 1.07
CA PHE A 126 7.84 0.14 -0.15
C PHE A 126 7.44 1.56 -0.51
N LEU A 127 8.41 2.48 -0.45
CA LEU A 127 8.22 3.86 -0.90
C LEU A 127 8.54 3.95 -2.39
N THR A 128 7.72 4.65 -3.15
CA THR A 128 7.96 4.94 -4.57
C THR A 128 7.49 6.36 -4.93
N VAL A 129 7.72 6.76 -6.17
CA VAL A 129 7.35 8.07 -6.72
C VAL A 129 6.36 7.87 -7.85
N ASN A 130 5.20 8.51 -7.72
CA ASN A 130 4.11 8.48 -8.68
C ASN A 130 3.65 9.92 -9.01
N PRO A 131 4.19 10.52 -10.10
CA PRO A 131 3.89 11.91 -10.46
C PRO A 131 2.52 12.08 -11.13
N THR A 132 1.85 10.99 -11.54
CA THR A 132 0.55 11.04 -12.22
C THR A 132 -0.61 11.37 -11.29
N GLY A 133 -0.36 11.50 -9.98
CA GLY A 133 -1.37 11.79 -8.96
C GLY A 133 -2.14 10.55 -8.50
N GLY A 134 -3.25 10.79 -7.78
CA GLY A 134 -4.05 9.72 -7.16
C GLY A 134 -3.43 9.12 -5.90
N ASN A 135 -2.41 9.78 -5.32
CA ASN A 135 -1.74 9.26 -4.13
C ASN A 135 -2.59 9.49 -2.87
N LEU A 136 -2.72 8.46 -2.03
CA LEU A 136 -3.46 8.53 -0.78
C LEU A 136 -2.79 9.49 0.21
N ARG A 137 -3.60 10.41 0.74
CA ARG A 137 -3.20 11.39 1.75
C ARG A 137 -4.18 11.41 2.93
N TYR A 138 -3.71 11.90 4.07
CA TYR A 138 -4.59 12.35 5.16
C TYR A 138 -5.18 13.71 4.84
N ALA A 139 -6.45 13.92 5.19
CA ALA A 139 -7.08 15.23 5.13
C ALA A 139 -6.86 15.95 6.47
N ALA A 140 -6.40 17.20 6.43
CA ALA A 140 -6.33 18.02 7.62
C ALA A 140 -7.76 18.31 8.11
N ALA A 141 -7.97 18.18 9.43
CA ALA A 141 -9.22 18.53 10.09
C ALA A 141 -8.94 19.48 11.24
N THR A 142 -9.76 20.51 11.39
CA THR A 142 -9.68 21.43 12.53
C THR A 142 -10.13 20.69 13.78
N ASN A 143 -9.30 20.67 14.82
CA ASN A 143 -9.73 20.22 16.13
C ASN A 143 -10.60 21.31 16.77
N THR A 144 -11.90 21.05 16.89
CA THR A 144 -12.86 21.95 17.54
C THR A 144 -13.10 21.63 19.01
N ALA A 145 -12.39 20.65 19.58
CA ALA A 145 -12.47 20.35 21.00
C ALA A 145 -11.84 21.51 21.82
N PRO A 146 -12.46 21.91 22.94
CA PRO A 146 -11.96 22.96 23.82
C PRO A 146 -10.67 22.58 24.56
#